data_AF-A0A7Y2HBR4-F1
#
_entry.id   AF-A0A7Y2HBR4-F1
#
_cell.length_a   1.000
_cell.length_b   1.000
_cell.length_c   1.000
_cell.angle_alpha   90.00
_cell.angle_beta   90.00
_cell.angle_gamma   90.00
#
_symmetry.space_group_name_H-M   'P 1'
#
loop_
_entity.id
_entity.type
_entity.pdbx_description
1 polymer ?
#
loop_
_entity_poly.entity_id
_entity_poly.type
_entity_poly.pdbx_seq_one_letter_code
_entity_poly.pdbx_strand_id
1 'polypeptide(L)'
;MIKLFRKIRQKLLIENKFRNYLVYAIGEMILVVIGILIALSINNWNNDNQKREREIFYLGGIKNNLIANLNNQILPAIEELEKTTESHKKLESYFFHSSDKINQDSVRWLIYDVNVGWNLILNTVAFENLNSIGVDLISNDTLRNQITNLYGYEFTNLANQQSITQKYFADRVQPVFNSVIGLWSR
;
A
#
# COMPACT_ATOMS: atom_id res chain seq x y z
N MET A 1 -41.33 27.66 -13.38
CA MET A 1 -41.06 29.10 -13.13
C MET A 1 -40.72 29.74 -14.45
N ILE A 2 -41.52 30.69 -14.97
CA ILE A 2 -41.25 31.51 -16.18
C ILE A 2 -42.49 32.36 -16.55
N LYS A 3 -43.71 32.00 -16.13
CA LYS A 3 -44.93 32.75 -16.55
C LYS A 3 -44.92 34.24 -16.14
N LEU A 4 -44.36 34.57 -14.98
CA LEU A 4 -44.26 35.95 -14.50
C LEU A 4 -43.23 36.77 -15.30
N PHE A 5 -42.00 36.27 -15.43
CA PHE A 5 -40.93 36.88 -16.23
C PHE A 5 -41.28 36.94 -17.73
N ARG A 6 -42.01 35.94 -18.25
CA ARG A 6 -42.54 35.93 -19.62
C ARG A 6 -43.57 37.03 -19.85
N LYS A 7 -44.51 37.22 -18.91
CA LYS A 7 -45.51 38.30 -18.98
C LYS A 7 -44.85 39.69 -18.91
N ILE A 8 -43.84 39.87 -18.06
CA ILE A 8 -43.08 41.13 -17.95
C ILE A 8 -42.32 41.43 -19.25
N ARG A 9 -41.65 40.42 -19.84
CA ARG A 9 -40.97 40.56 -21.13
C ARG A 9 -41.91 40.93 -22.28
N GLN A 10 -43.06 40.25 -22.37
CA GLN A 10 -44.07 40.55 -23.39
C GLN A 10 -44.61 41.99 -23.24
N LYS A 11 -44.84 42.44 -22.00
CA LYS A 11 -45.30 43.81 -21.73
C LYS A 11 -44.27 44.88 -22.11
N LEU A 12 -42.98 44.63 -21.83
CA LEU A 12 -41.87 45.54 -22.17
C LEU A 12 -41.58 45.62 -23.68
N LEU A 13 -41.82 44.54 -24.42
CA LEU A 13 -41.75 44.53 -25.89
C LEU A 13 -42.88 45.34 -26.55
N ILE A 14 -44.10 45.23 -26.02
CA ILE A 14 -45.27 45.97 -26.53
C ILE A 14 -45.14 47.48 -26.27
N GLU A 15 -44.48 47.89 -25.18
CA GLU A 15 -44.28 49.31 -24.83
C GLU A 15 -43.08 49.99 -25.55
N ASN A 16 -42.49 49.39 -26.60
CA ASN A 16 -41.29 49.90 -27.30
C ASN A 16 -40.05 50.11 -26.40
N LYS A 17 -40.01 49.49 -25.21
CA LYS A 17 -38.91 49.60 -24.24
C LYS A 17 -37.83 48.54 -24.47
N PHE A 18 -37.30 48.45 -25.69
CA PHE A 18 -36.34 47.43 -26.10
C PHE A 18 -35.08 47.38 -25.22
N ARG A 19 -34.57 48.54 -24.80
CA ARG A 19 -33.43 48.63 -23.87
C ARG A 19 -33.70 47.95 -22.53
N ASN A 20 -34.91 48.13 -21.97
CA ASN A 20 -35.29 47.52 -20.70
C ASN A 20 -35.52 46.01 -20.87
N TYR A 21 -36.08 45.60 -22.00
CA TYR A 21 -36.24 44.17 -22.34
C TYR A 21 -34.89 43.43 -22.36
N LEU A 22 -33.87 44.01 -22.99
CA LEU A 22 -32.52 43.42 -23.05
C LEU A 22 -31.90 43.26 -21.65
N VAL A 23 -31.98 44.29 -20.80
CA VAL A 23 -31.47 44.23 -19.43
C VAL A 23 -32.15 43.12 -18.62
N TYR A 24 -33.47 42.98 -18.74
CA TYR A 24 -34.22 41.92 -18.05
C TYR A 24 -33.89 40.52 -18.57
N ALA A 25 -33.72 40.35 -19.88
CA ALA A 25 -33.36 39.07 -20.48
C ALA A 25 -31.94 38.63 -20.07
N ILE A 26 -30.99 39.56 -20.02
CA ILE A 26 -29.63 39.31 -19.52
C ILE A 26 -29.67 38.94 -18.03
N GLY A 27 -30.46 39.65 -17.22
CA GLY A 27 -30.65 39.30 -15.81
C GLY A 27 -31.20 37.89 -15.58
N GLU A 28 -32.15 37.46 -16.42
CA GLU A 28 -32.71 36.10 -16.37
C GLU A 28 -31.66 35.04 -16.74
N MET A 29 -30.85 35.29 -17.78
CA MET A 29 -29.75 34.39 -18.14
C MET A 29 -28.71 34.28 -17.01
N ILE A 30 -28.33 35.41 -16.40
CA ILE A 30 -27.39 35.42 -15.27
C ILE A 30 -27.95 34.62 -14.08
N LEU A 31 -29.23 34.79 -13.75
CA LEU A 31 -29.89 34.03 -12.68
C LEU A 31 -29.91 32.52 -12.97
N VAL A 32 -30.20 32.12 -14.21
CA VAL A 32 -30.15 30.71 -14.62
C VAL A 32 -28.73 30.15 -14.52
N VAL A 33 -27.74 30.90 -14.99
CA VAL A 33 -26.32 30.50 -14.90
C VAL A 33 -25.90 30.34 -13.45
N ILE A 34 -26.24 31.27 -12.56
CA ILE A 34 -25.97 31.15 -11.11
C ILE A 34 -26.63 29.89 -10.55
N GLY A 35 -27.89 29.61 -10.92
CA GLY A 35 -28.58 28.39 -10.50
C GLY A 35 -27.87 27.10 -10.93
N ILE A 36 -27.40 27.05 -12.18
CA ILE A 36 -26.64 25.90 -12.70
C ILE A 36 -25.30 25.77 -11.98
N LEU A 37 -24.58 26.87 -11.76
CA LEU A 37 -23.29 26.86 -11.06
C LEU A 37 -23.43 26.39 -9.62
N ILE A 38 -24.47 26.82 -8.90
CA ILE A 38 -24.76 26.33 -7.55
C ILE A 38 -25.06 24.82 -7.57
N ALA A 39 -25.91 24.36 -8.50
CA ALA A 39 -26.24 22.94 -8.62
C ALA A 39 -24.99 22.09 -8.92
N LEU A 40 -24.14 22.55 -9.85
CA LEU A 40 -22.86 21.90 -10.16
C LEU A 40 -21.92 21.89 -8.95
N SER A 41 -21.86 23.00 -8.21
CA SER A 41 -21.00 23.12 -7.03
C SER A 41 -21.41 22.16 -5.92
N ILE A 42 -22.72 22.03 -5.66
CA ILE A 42 -23.26 21.07 -4.68
C ILE A 42 -22.94 19.63 -5.11
N ASN A 43 -23.11 19.31 -6.40
CA ASN A 43 -22.80 17.99 -6.93
C ASN A 43 -21.30 17.66 -6.80
N ASN A 44 -20.42 18.61 -7.12
CA ASN A 44 -18.98 18.45 -6.97
C ASN A 44 -18.58 18.25 -5.50
N TRP A 45 -19.14 19.04 -4.59
CA TRP A 45 -18.88 18.90 -3.15
C TRP A 45 -19.29 17.52 -2.61
N ASN A 46 -20.46 17.02 -3.00
CA ASN A 46 -20.89 15.67 -2.63
C ASN A 46 -19.97 14.57 -3.19
N ASN A 47 -19.52 14.72 -4.45
CA ASN A 47 -18.58 13.78 -5.07
C ASN A 47 -17.21 13.79 -4.35
N ASP A 48 -16.71 14.96 -3.97
CA ASP A 48 -15.45 15.07 -3.24
C ASP A 48 -15.54 14.47 -1.83
N ASN A 49 -16.69 14.63 -1.15
CA ASN A 49 -16.92 13.96 0.13
C ASN A 49 -16.90 12.43 -0.01
N GLN A 50 -17.57 11.88 -1.02
CA GLN A 50 -17.56 10.44 -1.30
C GLN A 50 -16.16 9.91 -1.68
N LYS A 51 -15.35 10.70 -2.40
CA LYS A 51 -13.95 10.36 -2.68
C LYS A 51 -13.14 10.30 -1.38
N ARG A 52 -13.31 11.28 -0.49
CA ARG A 52 -12.61 11.33 0.80
C ARG A 52 -12.98 10.17 1.72
N GLU A 53 -14.26 9.79 1.79
CA GLU A 53 -14.69 8.62 2.56
C GLU A 53 -14.04 7.33 2.05
N ARG A 54 -13.96 7.17 0.72
CA ARG A 54 -13.27 6.03 0.11
C ARG A 54 -11.76 6.06 0.39
N GLU A 55 -11.12 7.21 0.25
CA GLU A 55 -9.69 7.37 0.59
C GLU A 55 -9.42 6.90 2.02
N ILE A 56 -10.20 7.38 3.00
CA ILE A 56 -10.05 7.00 4.42
C ILE A 56 -10.27 5.49 4.61
N PHE A 57 -11.27 4.90 3.96
CA PHE A 57 -11.54 3.46 4.03
C PHE A 57 -10.34 2.63 3.56
N TYR A 58 -9.78 2.94 2.38
CA TYR A 58 -8.63 2.21 1.85
C TYR A 58 -7.36 2.43 2.66
N LEU A 59 -7.08 3.67 3.07
CA LEU A 59 -5.94 3.98 3.94
C LEU A 59 -6.04 3.26 5.29
N GLY A 60 -7.25 3.13 5.85
CA GLY A 60 -7.51 2.34 7.05
C GLY A 60 -7.19 0.86 6.85
N GLY A 61 -7.60 0.28 5.72
CA GLY A 61 -7.25 -1.10 5.35
C GLY A 61 -5.74 -1.31 5.24
N ILE A 62 -5.04 -0.41 4.53
CA ILE A 62 -3.58 -0.44 4.37
C ILE A 62 -2.90 -0.34 5.73
N LYS A 63 -3.31 0.60 6.59
CA LYS A 63 -2.77 0.75 7.94
C LYS A 63 -2.91 -0.54 8.75
N ASN A 64 -4.08 -1.18 8.72
CA ASN A 64 -4.30 -2.44 9.46
C ASN A 64 -3.44 -3.59 8.93
N ASN A 65 -3.27 -3.71 7.61
CA ASN A 65 -2.33 -4.66 7.01
C ASN A 65 -0.89 -4.38 7.43
N LEU A 66 -0.45 -3.11 7.43
CA LEU A 66 0.91 -2.76 7.86
C LEU A 66 1.16 -3.10 9.34
N ILE A 67 0.19 -2.84 10.22
CA ILE A 67 0.29 -3.24 11.64
C ILE A 67 0.37 -4.75 11.77
N ALA A 68 -0.46 -5.50 11.04
CA ALA A 68 -0.42 -6.96 11.06
C ALA A 68 0.91 -7.50 10.53
N ASN A 69 1.43 -6.95 9.43
CA ASN A 69 2.73 -7.32 8.88
C ASN A 69 3.86 -7.01 9.87
N LEU A 70 3.82 -5.85 10.53
CA LEU A 70 4.82 -5.49 11.53
C LEU A 70 4.85 -6.51 12.67
N ASN A 71 3.69 -6.78 13.27
CA ASN A 71 3.61 -7.58 14.48
C ASN A 71 3.76 -9.08 14.23
N ASN A 72 3.24 -9.58 13.11
CA ASN A 72 3.14 -11.02 12.86
C ASN A 72 4.21 -11.55 11.91
N GLN A 73 4.95 -10.67 11.23
CA GLN A 73 5.95 -11.06 10.24
C GLN A 73 7.29 -10.39 10.51
N ILE A 74 7.34 -9.06 10.56
CA ILE A 74 8.61 -8.34 10.63
C ILE A 74 9.29 -8.49 11.99
N LEU A 75 8.59 -8.22 13.09
CA LEU A 75 9.17 -8.35 14.44
C LEU A 75 9.62 -9.79 14.76
N PRO A 76 8.79 -10.83 14.49
CA PRO A 76 9.25 -12.21 14.64
C PRO A 76 10.43 -12.58 13.74
N ALA A 77 10.47 -12.07 12.51
CA ALA A 77 11.60 -12.30 11.62
C ALA A 77 12.90 -11.71 12.18
N ILE A 78 12.84 -10.51 12.76
CA ILE A 78 14.00 -9.88 13.41
C ILE A 78 14.47 -10.73 14.59
N GLU A 79 13.56 -11.15 15.46
CA GLU A 79 13.90 -12.00 16.61
C GLU A 79 14.56 -13.31 16.17
N GLU A 80 14.06 -13.93 15.10
CA GLU A 80 14.64 -15.16 14.56
C GLU A 80 16.02 -14.92 13.97
N LEU A 81 16.19 -13.85 13.17
CA LEU A 81 17.48 -13.48 12.59
C LEU A 81 18.54 -13.18 13.66
N GLU A 82 18.15 -12.60 14.79
CA GLU A 82 19.05 -12.39 15.94
C GLU A 82 19.53 -13.71 16.54
N LYS A 83 18.63 -14.71 16.71
CA LYS A 83 18.99 -16.06 17.17
C LYS A 83 19.92 -16.76 16.18
N THR A 84 19.56 -16.75 14.90
CA THR A 84 20.38 -17.31 13.81
C THR A 84 21.76 -16.66 13.77
N THR A 85 21.86 -15.34 14.01
CA THR A 85 23.15 -14.62 14.06
C THR A 85 24.03 -15.11 15.20
N GLU A 86 23.44 -15.38 16.37
CA GLU A 86 24.18 -15.94 17.50
C GLU A 86 24.67 -17.37 17.23
N SER A 87 23.85 -18.19 16.57
CA SER A 87 24.25 -19.53 16.14
C SER A 87 25.36 -19.50 15.08
N HIS A 88 25.36 -18.52 14.17
CA HIS A 88 26.46 -18.29 13.23
C HIS A 88 27.77 -17.98 13.96
N LYS A 89 27.77 -17.08 14.94
CA LYS A 89 28.97 -16.74 15.72
C LYS A 89 29.54 -17.96 16.46
N LYS A 90 28.67 -18.80 17.02
CA LYS A 90 29.09 -20.05 17.68
C LYS A 90 29.74 -21.01 16.68
N LEU A 91 29.13 -21.23 15.52
CA LEU A 91 29.74 -22.04 14.45
C LEU A 91 31.11 -21.49 14.03
N GLU A 92 31.21 -20.19 13.80
CA GLU A 92 32.47 -19.54 13.42
C GLU A 92 33.55 -19.76 14.48
N SER A 93 33.22 -19.60 15.77
CA SER A 93 34.17 -19.87 16.86
C SER A 93 34.65 -21.32 16.88
N TYR A 94 33.77 -22.28 16.59
CA TYR A 94 34.13 -23.69 16.52
C TYR A 94 35.05 -24.00 15.34
N PHE A 95 34.77 -23.44 14.16
CA PHE A 95 35.56 -23.73 12.96
C PHE A 95 36.93 -23.05 12.93
N PHE A 96 37.03 -21.83 13.47
CA PHE A 96 38.23 -21.01 13.28
C PHE A 96 39.04 -20.76 14.55
N HIS A 97 38.46 -20.98 15.73
CA HIS A 97 39.07 -20.53 17.00
C HIS A 97 39.16 -21.62 18.08
N SER A 98 38.62 -22.82 17.85
CA SER A 98 38.66 -23.92 18.81
C SER A 98 39.62 -25.03 18.37
N SER A 99 40.47 -25.51 19.28
CA SER A 99 41.32 -26.71 19.11
C SER A 99 40.72 -27.96 19.75
N ASP A 100 39.53 -27.87 20.35
CA ASP A 100 38.90 -28.95 21.09
C ASP A 100 38.02 -29.85 20.21
N LYS A 101 37.78 -31.08 20.67
CA LYS A 101 36.79 -31.98 20.06
C LYS A 101 35.39 -31.37 20.23
N ILE A 102 34.85 -30.86 19.12
CA ILE A 102 33.50 -30.29 19.09
C ILE A 102 32.47 -31.41 19.14
N ASN A 103 31.43 -31.22 19.96
CA ASN A 103 30.29 -32.14 20.00
C ASN A 103 29.52 -32.08 18.67
N GLN A 104 29.43 -33.21 17.96
CA GLN A 104 28.76 -33.31 16.66
C GLN A 104 27.27 -32.98 16.72
N ASP A 105 26.57 -33.31 17.80
CA ASP A 105 25.14 -33.01 17.97
C ASP A 105 24.91 -31.50 18.13
N SER A 106 25.79 -30.81 18.87
CA SER A 106 25.75 -29.36 19.00
C SER A 106 25.98 -28.66 17.67
N VAL A 107 26.95 -29.13 16.87
CA VAL A 107 27.21 -28.59 15.51
C VAL A 107 26.04 -28.87 14.58
N ARG A 108 25.45 -30.07 14.65
CA ARG A 108 24.26 -30.43 13.88
C ARG A 108 23.08 -29.51 14.18
N TRP A 109 22.83 -29.21 15.46
CA TRP A 109 21.76 -28.30 15.85
C TRP A 109 22.04 -26.86 15.42
N LEU A 110 23.27 -26.37 15.62
CA LEU A 110 23.67 -25.04 15.16
C LEU A 110 23.57 -24.88 13.65
N ILE A 111 23.98 -25.90 12.87
CA ILE A 111 23.84 -25.90 11.42
C ILE A 111 22.35 -25.88 11.05
N TYR A 112 21.50 -26.64 11.73
CA TYR A 112 20.06 -26.55 11.48
C TYR A 112 19.54 -25.13 11.75
N ASP A 113 19.87 -24.56 12.90
CA ASP A 113 19.40 -23.25 13.37
C ASP A 113 19.85 -22.09 12.49
N VAL A 114 21.10 -22.11 11.98
CA VAL A 114 21.57 -21.08 11.04
C VAL A 114 20.89 -21.13 9.67
N ASN A 115 20.21 -22.24 9.36
CA ASN A 115 19.59 -22.49 8.08
C ASN A 115 18.06 -22.45 8.13
N VAL A 116 17.45 -22.46 9.32
CA VAL A 116 16.02 -22.18 9.49
C VAL A 116 15.83 -20.68 9.30
N GLY A 117 15.49 -20.28 8.08
CA GLY A 117 15.12 -18.89 7.77
C GLY A 117 13.67 -18.60 8.13
N TRP A 118 13.39 -17.34 8.51
CA TRP A 118 12.02 -16.85 8.58
C TRP A 118 11.47 -16.64 7.16
N ASN A 119 10.38 -17.33 6.82
CA ASN A 119 9.69 -17.12 5.55
C ASN A 119 8.74 -15.92 5.66
N LEU A 120 9.20 -14.75 5.23
CA LEU A 120 8.41 -13.51 5.31
C LEU A 120 7.28 -13.52 4.27
N ILE A 121 6.05 -13.45 4.75
CA ILE A 121 4.85 -13.39 3.90
C ILE A 121 4.07 -12.13 4.28
N LEU A 122 4.28 -11.06 3.50
CA LEU A 122 3.63 -9.78 3.73
C LEU A 122 2.24 -9.77 3.13
N ASN A 123 1.25 -9.34 3.90
CA ASN A 123 -0.11 -9.13 3.42
C ASN A 123 -0.17 -7.82 2.61
N THR A 124 -0.51 -7.93 1.32
CA THR A 124 -0.61 -6.83 0.35
C THR A 124 -2.04 -6.58 -0.12
N VAL A 125 -3.02 -7.34 0.37
CA VAL A 125 -4.39 -7.37 -0.17
C VAL A 125 -5.06 -6.00 -0.14
N ALA A 126 -4.91 -5.24 0.94
CA ALA A 126 -5.51 -3.90 1.03
C ALA A 126 -4.94 -2.93 0.00
N PHE A 127 -3.63 -3.02 -0.27
CA PHE A 127 -2.97 -2.21 -1.29
C PHE A 127 -3.35 -2.66 -2.70
N GLU A 128 -3.42 -3.96 -2.96
CA GLU A 128 -3.84 -4.51 -4.26
C GLU A 128 -5.25 -4.08 -4.63
N ASN A 129 -6.18 -4.09 -3.66
CA ASN A 129 -7.54 -3.59 -3.85
C ASN A 129 -7.54 -2.10 -4.21
N LEU A 130 -6.78 -1.26 -3.50
CA LEU A 130 -6.62 0.16 -3.86
C LEU A 130 -6.02 0.33 -5.25
N ASN A 131 -4.97 -0.42 -5.57
CA ASN A 131 -4.24 -0.33 -6.83
C ASN A 131 -5.13 -0.72 -8.03
N SER A 132 -6.05 -1.69 -7.85
CA SER A 132 -7.02 -2.08 -8.88
C SER A 132 -8.01 -0.97 -9.24
N ILE A 133 -8.28 -0.05 -8.31
CA ILE A 133 -9.20 1.08 -8.50
C ILE A 133 -8.44 2.30 -9.01
N GLY A 134 -7.20 2.47 -8.55
CA GLY A 134 -6.33 3.59 -8.90
C GLY A 134 -5.79 4.26 -7.64
N VAL A 135 -4.47 4.33 -7.54
CA VAL A 135 -3.77 4.95 -6.41
C VAL A 135 -4.05 6.45 -6.29
N ASP A 136 -4.47 7.10 -7.38
CA ASP A 136 -4.87 8.52 -7.42
C ASP A 136 -6.10 8.84 -6.56
N LEU A 137 -6.77 7.82 -6.00
CA LEU A 137 -7.76 8.00 -4.95
C LEU A 137 -7.15 8.63 -3.69
N ILE A 138 -5.86 8.40 -3.42
CA ILE A 138 -5.13 9.06 -2.34
C ILE A 138 -4.82 10.48 -2.78
N SER A 139 -5.44 11.46 -2.13
CA SER A 139 -5.33 12.89 -2.46
C SER A 139 -3.98 13.48 -2.09
N ASN A 140 -3.31 12.91 -1.08
CA ASN A 140 -1.96 13.33 -0.68
C ASN A 140 -0.89 12.64 -1.55
N ASP A 141 -0.29 13.38 -2.47
CA ASP A 141 0.73 12.88 -3.40
C ASP A 141 1.94 12.26 -2.69
N THR A 142 2.43 12.88 -1.61
CA THR A 142 3.56 12.37 -0.84
C THR A 142 3.24 11.02 -0.22
N LEU A 143 2.08 10.90 0.44
CA LEU A 143 1.64 9.65 1.06
C LEU A 143 1.40 8.57 0.01
N ARG A 144 0.77 8.93 -1.12
CA ARG A 144 0.55 8.02 -2.25
C ARG A 144 1.87 7.44 -2.73
N ASN A 145 2.87 8.29 -2.97
CA ASN A 145 4.20 7.86 -3.42
C ASN A 145 4.94 7.00 -2.39
N GLN A 146 4.81 7.30 -1.10
CA GLN A 146 5.40 6.48 -0.04
C GLN A 146 4.78 5.09 0.01
N ILE A 147 3.45 4.99 -0.09
CA ILE A 147 2.73 3.72 -0.12
C ILE A 147 3.11 2.93 -1.37
N THR A 148 3.07 3.55 -2.56
CA THR A 148 3.40 2.84 -3.80
C THR A 148 4.85 2.39 -3.86
N ASN A 149 5.80 3.18 -3.33
CA ASN A 149 7.20 2.76 -3.21
C ASN A 149 7.37 1.56 -2.27
N LEU A 150 6.71 1.60 -1.10
CA LEU A 150 6.77 0.51 -0.13
C LEU A 150 6.31 -0.83 -0.74
N TYR A 151 5.13 -0.83 -1.37
CA TYR A 151 4.57 -2.06 -1.93
C TYR A 151 5.21 -2.45 -3.27
N GLY A 152 5.48 -1.49 -4.15
CA GLY A 152 5.98 -1.76 -5.49
C GLY A 152 7.47 -2.11 -5.52
N TYR A 153 8.28 -1.45 -4.69
CA TYR A 153 9.74 -1.61 -4.68
C TYR A 153 10.25 -2.32 -3.43
N GLU A 154 9.99 -1.80 -2.23
CA GLU A 154 10.63 -2.31 -1.01
C GLU A 154 10.21 -3.75 -0.69
N PHE A 155 8.91 -4.03 -0.69
CA PHE A 155 8.38 -5.38 -0.41
C PHE A 155 8.76 -6.38 -1.50
N THR A 156 8.74 -5.96 -2.77
CA THR A 156 9.19 -6.78 -3.89
C THR A 156 10.67 -7.14 -3.77
N ASN A 157 11.52 -6.15 -3.45
CA ASN A 157 12.94 -6.37 -3.25
C ASN A 157 13.19 -7.33 -2.08
N LEU A 158 12.49 -7.15 -0.96
CA LEU A 158 12.60 -8.02 0.21
C LEU A 158 12.23 -9.48 -0.12
N ALA A 159 11.12 -9.69 -0.81
CA ALA A 159 10.71 -11.03 -1.26
C ALA A 159 11.73 -11.67 -2.22
N ASN A 160 12.30 -10.88 -3.13
CA ASN A 160 13.34 -11.34 -4.05
C ASN A 160 14.63 -11.75 -3.30
N GLN A 161 15.09 -10.94 -2.35
CA GLN A 161 16.29 -11.27 -1.55
C GLN A 161 16.10 -12.57 -0.77
N GLN A 162 14.92 -12.76 -0.17
CA GLN A 162 14.59 -13.99 0.53
C GLN A 162 14.60 -15.19 -0.42
N SER A 163 13.97 -15.08 -1.59
CA SER A 163 13.92 -16.14 -2.60
C SER A 163 15.32 -16.54 -3.09
N ILE A 164 16.19 -15.55 -3.35
CA ILE A 164 17.60 -15.79 -3.74
C ILE A 164 18.32 -16.58 -2.64
N THR A 165 18.17 -16.17 -1.39
CA THR A 165 18.83 -16.82 -0.24
C THR A 165 18.35 -18.26 -0.05
N GLN A 166 17.03 -18.47 -0.06
CA GLN A 166 16.42 -19.80 0.07
C GLN A 166 16.87 -20.73 -1.06
N LYS A 167 16.89 -20.22 -2.30
CA LYS A 167 17.32 -21.01 -3.47
C LYS A 167 18.79 -21.35 -3.41
N TYR A 168 19.65 -20.39 -3.06
CA TYR A 168 21.08 -20.66 -2.88
C TYR A 168 21.31 -21.74 -1.84
N PHE A 169 20.62 -21.65 -0.70
CA PHE A 169 20.71 -22.66 0.35
C PHE A 169 20.28 -24.05 -0.16
N ALA A 170 19.08 -24.16 -0.73
CA ALA A 170 18.52 -25.41 -1.22
C ALA A 170 19.40 -26.06 -2.31
N ASP A 171 19.91 -25.26 -3.24
CA ASP A 171 20.63 -25.77 -4.42
C ASP A 171 22.11 -26.05 -4.13
N ARG A 172 22.74 -25.31 -3.21
CA ARG A 172 24.21 -25.31 -3.03
C ARG A 172 24.68 -25.79 -1.67
N VAL A 173 23.94 -25.48 -0.61
CA VAL A 173 24.39 -25.67 0.77
C VAL A 173 23.80 -26.96 1.35
N GLN A 174 22.49 -27.14 1.21
CA GLN A 174 21.73 -28.29 1.68
C GLN A 174 22.29 -29.65 1.17
N PRO A 175 22.70 -29.82 -0.11
CA PRO A 175 23.24 -31.09 -0.60
C PRO A 175 24.58 -31.46 0.04
N VAL A 176 25.45 -30.48 0.26
CA VAL A 176 26.76 -30.69 0.90
C VAL A 176 26.57 -31.19 2.32
N PHE A 177 25.71 -30.49 3.09
CA PHE A 177 25.39 -30.87 4.46
C PHE A 177 24.75 -32.26 4.56
N ASN A 178 23.87 -32.61 3.62
CA ASN A 178 23.29 -33.95 3.53
C ASN A 178 24.35 -35.03 3.31
N SER A 179 25.31 -34.77 2.42
CA SER A 179 26.36 -35.75 2.08
C SER A 179 27.38 -35.97 3.20
N VAL A 180 27.61 -34.97 4.05
CA VAL A 180 28.67 -35.00 5.09
C VAL A 180 28.13 -35.36 6.47
N ILE A 181 26.96 -34.83 6.86
CA ILE A 181 26.48 -34.86 8.24
C ILE A 181 25.16 -35.66 8.37
N GLY A 182 24.53 -36.06 7.26
CA GLY A 182 23.27 -36.80 7.32
C GLY A 182 22.15 -36.04 8.05
N LEU A 183 22.17 -34.71 7.94
CA LEU A 183 21.31 -33.83 8.74
C LEU A 183 19.81 -34.08 8.50
N TRP A 184 19.45 -34.56 7.30
CA TRP A 184 18.07 -34.67 6.83
C TRP A 184 17.72 -36.07 6.30
N SER A 185 18.59 -37.07 6.51
CA SER A 185 18.27 -38.46 6.22
C SER A 185 17.40 -39.04 7.34
N ARG A 186 16.09 -39.14 7.09
CA ARG A 186 15.26 -40.23 7.59
C ARG A 186 15.10 -41.25 6.49
#